data_AF-A0A2P8D9F8-F1
#
_entry.id   AF-A0A2P8D9F8-F1
#
_cell.length_a   1.000
_cell.length_b   1.000
_cell.length_c   1.000
_cell.angle_alpha   90.00
_cell.angle_beta   90.00
_cell.angle_gamma   90.00
#
_symmetry.space_group_name_H-M   'P 1'
#
loop_
_entity.id
_entity.type
_entity.pdbx_description
1 polymer ?
#
loop_
_entity_poly.entity_id
_entity_poly.type
_entity_poly.pdbx_seq_one_letter_code
_entity_poly.pdbx_strand_id
1 'polypeptide(L)' 'MEQKPAAHFENREYFYSVESKSPTEIIAILYSTRYHLIKTKEDKWVNHPSNKNSMAPGLINALVEAINKEA' A
#
# COMPACT_ATOMS: atom_id res chain seq x y z
N MET A 1 -13.45 8.32 -17.97
CA MET A 1 -12.20 8.81 -17.34
C MET A 1 -11.93 7.88 -16.18
N GLU A 2 -10.97 6.98 -16.31
CA GLU A 2 -10.55 6.15 -15.18
C GLU A 2 -9.81 7.06 -14.18
N GLN A 3 -10.38 7.21 -12.99
CA GLN A 3 -9.71 7.92 -11.90
C GLN A 3 -8.54 7.05 -11.46
N LYS A 4 -7.36 7.66 -11.27
CA LYS A 4 -6.18 6.93 -10.79
C LYS A 4 -6.46 6.43 -9.37
N PRO A 5 -6.18 5.16 -9.05
CA PRO A 5 -6.29 4.64 -7.69
C PRO A 5 -5.54 5.52 -6.70
N ALA A 6 -6.20 5.86 -5.59
CA ALA A 6 -5.65 6.78 -4.62
C ALA A 6 -6.01 6.40 -3.19
N ALA A 7 -5.00 6.39 -2.33
CA ALA A 7 -5.14 6.19 -0.90
C ALA A 7 -5.19 7.55 -0.20
N HIS A 8 -6.10 7.71 0.75
CA HIS A 8 -6.28 8.94 1.49
C HIS A 8 -5.75 8.75 2.91
N PHE A 9 -4.73 9.53 3.28
CA PHE A 9 -4.15 9.48 4.61
C PHE A 9 -3.91 10.90 5.13
N GLU A 10 -4.40 11.17 6.33
CA GLU A 10 -4.49 12.52 6.90
C GLU A 10 -5.23 13.47 5.93
N ASN A 11 -4.57 14.56 5.49
CA ASN A 11 -5.10 15.54 4.54
C ASN A 11 -4.41 15.43 3.17
N ARG A 12 -3.92 14.23 2.81
CA ARG A 12 -3.15 14.00 1.58
C ARG A 12 -3.71 12.81 0.81
N GLU A 13 -3.65 12.95 -0.51
CA GLU A 13 -3.99 11.90 -1.47
C GLU A 13 -2.70 11.31 -2.05
N TYR A 14 -2.62 9.98 -2.04
CA TYR A 14 -1.47 9.20 -2.49
C TYR A 14 -1.87 8.29 -3.63
N PHE A 15 -1.48 8.66 -4.86
CA PHE A 15 -1.74 7.83 -6.03
C PHE A 15 -0.83 6.59 -6.03
N TYR A 16 -1.42 5.45 -6.36
CA TYR A 16 -0.70 4.18 -6.39
C TYR A 16 -1.07 3.35 -7.63
N SER A 17 -0.22 2.38 -7.94
CA SER A 17 -0.58 1.22 -8.75
C SER A 17 -0.23 -0.06 -8.01
N VAL A 18 -1.04 -1.10 -8.22
CA VAL A 18 -0.77 -2.43 -7.66
C VAL A 18 0.00 -3.25 -8.68
N GLU A 19 1.18 -3.71 -8.30
CA GLU A 19 2.00 -4.60 -9.13
C GLU A 19 1.66 -6.07 -8.84
N SER A 20 1.45 -6.42 -7.57
CA SER A 20 1.06 -7.75 -7.14
C SER A 20 0.27 -7.70 -5.83
N LYS A 21 -0.70 -8.61 -5.67
CA LYS A 21 -1.52 -8.76 -4.46
C LYS A 21 -1.74 -10.23 -4.17
N SER A 22 -1.42 -10.64 -2.95
CA SER A 22 -1.70 -11.96 -2.39
C SER A 22 -2.27 -11.80 -0.98
N PRO A 23 -2.77 -12.89 -0.35
CA PRO A 23 -3.28 -12.82 1.03
C PRO A 23 -2.25 -12.38 2.07
N THR A 24 -0.95 -12.54 1.79
CA THR A 24 0.14 -12.25 2.74
C THR A 24 1.10 -11.17 2.27
N GLU A 25 1.04 -10.75 1.00
CA GLU A 25 1.96 -9.80 0.40
C GLU A 25 1.24 -8.84 -0.56
N ILE A 26 1.63 -7.57 -0.53
CA ILE A 26 1.20 -6.56 -1.49
C ILE A 26 2.43 -5.83 -1.99
N ILE A 27 2.53 -5.68 -3.30
CA ILE A 27 3.55 -4.85 -3.95
C ILE A 27 2.84 -3.73 -4.66
N ALA A 28 3.08 -2.50 -4.22
CA ALA A 28 2.49 -1.30 -4.78
C ALA A 28 3.58 -0.30 -5.18
N ILE A 29 3.31 0.48 -6.22
CA ILE A 29 4.20 1.55 -6.68
C ILE A 29 3.54 2.88 -6.35
N LEU A 30 4.23 3.71 -5.56
CA LEU A 30 3.85 5.08 -5.25
C LEU A 30 4.98 6.00 -5.72
N TYR A 31 4.67 6.95 -6.61
CA TYR A 31 5.64 7.94 -7.13
C TYR A 31 6.99 7.31 -7.55
N SER A 32 6.94 6.27 -8.40
CA SER A 32 8.10 5.51 -8.87
C SER A 32 8.89 4.76 -7.79
N THR A 33 8.37 4.69 -6.56
CA THR A 33 8.94 3.90 -5.47
C THR A 33 8.12 2.64 -5.26
N ARG A 34 8.79 1.49 -5.34
CA ARG A 34 8.20 0.17 -5.09
C ARG A 34 8.19 -0.09 -3.58
N TYR A 35 7.00 -0.34 -3.03
CA TYR A 35 6.80 -0.72 -1.64
C TYR A 35 6.30 -2.15 -1.58
N HIS A 36 7.05 -2.99 -0.87
CA HIS A 36 6.63 -4.34 -0.53
C HIS A 36 6.05 -4.32 0.89
N LEU A 37 4.79 -4.72 1.03
CA LEU A 37 4.07 -4.84 2.28
C LEU A 37 3.83 -6.33 2.55
N ILE A 38 4.06 -6.74 3.80
CA ILE A 38 3.81 -8.11 4.23
C ILE A 38 2.82 -8.14 5.39
N LYS A 39 2.00 -9.18 5.44
CA LYS A 39 1.07 -9.43 6.53
C LYS A 39 1.77 -10.19 7.65
N THR A 40 1.69 -9.66 8.87
CA THR A 40 2.24 -10.32 10.06
C THR A 40 1.31 -11.42 10.56
N LYS A 41 1.79 -12.22 11.52
CA LYS A 41 0.97 -13.24 12.21
C LYS A 41 -0.20 -12.65 12.99
N GLU A 42 -0.17 -11.35 13.30
CA GLU A 42 -1.23 -10.61 13.98
C GLU A 42 -2.22 -9.96 13.00
N ASP A 43 -2.19 -10.37 11.72
CA ASP A 43 -3.04 -9.84 10.65
C ASP A 43 -2.80 -8.36 10.29
N LYS A 44 -1.66 -7.79 10.70
CA LYS A 44 -1.28 -6.39 10.41
C LYS A 44 -0.39 -6.32 9.18
N TRP A 45 -0.60 -5.31 8.35
CA TRP A 45 0.31 -5.02 7.23
C TRP A 45 1.47 -4.14 7.70
N VAL A 46 2.69 -4.51 7.32
CA VAL A 46 3.92 -3.79 7.66
C VAL A 46 4.85 -3.69 6.46
N ASN A 47 5.80 -2.76 6.51
CA ASN A 47 6.87 -2.69 5.51
C ASN A 47 7.69 -3.99 5.52
N HIS A 48 7.97 -4.53 4.34
CA HIS A 48 9.01 -5.54 4.21
C HIS A 48 10.38 -4.91 4.52
N PRO A 49 11.30 -5.61 5.21
CA PRO A 49 12.63 -5.09 5.55
C PRO A 49 13.50 -4.70 4.34
N SER A 50 13.17 -5.20 3.15
CA SER A 50 13.88 -4.86 1.90
C SER A 50 13.49 -3.52 1.30
N ASN A 51 12.46 -2.84 1.82
CA ASN A 51 12.07 -1.54 1.30
C ASN A 51 13.18 -0.52 1.57
N LYS A 52 13.57 0.25 0.54
CA LYS A 52 14.58 1.30 0.68
C LYS A 52 14.15 2.38 1.69
N ASN A 53 12.86 2.68 1.73
CA ASN A 53 12.23 3.62 2.66
C ASN A 53 11.02 2.95 3.29
N SER A 54 10.75 3.26 4.56
CA SER A 54 9.55 2.79 5.25
C SER A 54 8.37 3.72 5.00
N MET A 55 7.22 3.14 4.67
CA MET A 55 5.94 3.82 4.70
C MET A 55 5.46 3.98 6.14
N ALA A 56 4.84 5.10 6.47
CA ALA A 56 4.23 5.31 7.78
C ALA A 56 3.09 4.29 8.01
N PRO A 57 2.92 3.73 9.22
CA PRO A 57 1.89 2.72 9.49
C PRO A 57 0.46 3.15 9.11
N GLY A 58 0.11 4.42 9.34
CA GLY A 58 -1.20 4.94 8.96
C GLY A 58 -1.42 4.96 7.44
N LEU A 59 -0.38 5.29 6.67
CA LEU A 59 -0.43 5.25 5.20
C LEU A 59 -0.51 3.81 4.68
N ILE A 60 0.16 2.85 5.34
CA ILE A 60 0.03 1.41 4.99
C ILE A 60 -1.43 0.98 5.11
N ASN A 61 -2.08 1.31 6.24
CA ASN A 61 -3.47 0.94 6.46
C ASN A 61 -4.40 1.56 5.41
N ALA A 62 -4.25 2.87 5.15
CA ALA A 62 -5.04 3.58 4.15
C ALA A 62 -4.86 2.99 2.73
N LEU A 63 -3.62 2.64 2.37
CA LEU A 63 -3.31 2.04 1.08
C LEU A 63 -3.93 0.65 0.93
N VAL A 64 -3.77 -0.21 1.95
CA VAL A 64 -4.35 -1.55 1.94
C VAL A 64 -5.88 -1.49 1.88
N GLU A 65 -6.50 -0.57 2.63
CA GLU A 65 -7.95 -0.37 2.59
C GLU A 65 -8.42 0.05 1.19
N ALA A 66 -7.74 1.00 0.56
CA ALA A 66 -8.04 1.43 -0.81
C ALA A 66 -7.91 0.26 -1.81
N ILE A 67 -6.81 -0.48 -1.75
CA ILE A 67 -6.55 -1.66 -2.61
C ILE A 67 -7.59 -2.77 -2.41
N ASN A 68 -8.21 -2.87 -1.24
CA ASN A 68 -9.25 -3.86 -0.96
C ASN A 68 -10.66 -3.38 -1.32
N LYS A 69 -10.89 -2.07 -1.45
CA LYS A 69 -12.17 -1.52 -1.93
C LYS A 69 -12.32 -1.60 -3.45
N GLU A 70 -11.21 -1.57 -4.18
CA GLU A 70 -11.18 -1.61 -5.64
C GLU A 70 -11.11 -3.04 -6.24
N ALA A 71 -10.95 -4.06 -5.40
CA ALA A 71 -10.88 -5.48 -5.79
C ALA A 71 -12.23 -6.18 -5.60
#